data_AF-A0A5N5W1H0-F1
#
_entry.id   AF-A0A5N5W1H0-F1
#
_cell.length_a   1.000
_cell.length_b   1.000
_cell.length_c   1.000
_cell.angle_alpha   90.00
_cell.angle_beta   90.00
_cell.angle_gamma   90.00
#
_symmetry.space_group_name_H-M   'P 1'
#
loop_
_entity.id
_entity.type
_entity.pdbx_description
1 polymer ?
#
loop_
_entity_poly.entity_id
_entity_poly.type
_entity_poly.pdbx_seq_one_letter_code
_entity_poly.pdbx_strand_id
1 'polypeptide(L)'
;MAEGREPSAYNIAGIARDAFTVRSGGGYSAPLDAEVWRATVDKHRRPFGLGDLVRVEVTTKTGHTELHYGKISQFRKANGGIYCGRPVKPHSVYVELDHHTNGGWLCALTEVTPAIDDFEIIRDWSTIHEGCLSSDSTHKCLRCGAHTYKGARVMAVHKVSGQRIRLCAECFNDDELGRLGHQVMFYERNGRQTITELAENPELITEPTCDSYYEKSDGDVYREWADAFPWLVPDKAAELYAAWKEQTRASVAA
;
A
#
# COMPACT_ATOMS: atom_id res chain seq x y z
N MET A 1 2.79 20.83 -21.94
CA MET A 1 2.14 21.68 -20.92
C MET A 1 2.68 21.24 -19.58
N ALA A 2 3.46 22.11 -18.92
CA ALA A 2 4.10 21.78 -17.66
C ALA A 2 3.01 21.63 -16.58
N GLU A 3 2.91 20.45 -15.99
CA GLU A 3 2.16 20.22 -14.76
C GLU A 3 2.51 21.34 -13.78
N GLY A 4 1.52 21.94 -13.12
CA GLY A 4 1.68 23.04 -12.16
C GLY A 4 2.40 22.65 -10.86
N ARG A 5 3.46 21.84 -10.94
CA ARG A 5 4.31 21.46 -9.81
C ARG A 5 5.50 22.40 -9.78
N GLU A 6 5.46 23.35 -8.85
CA GLU A 6 6.56 24.28 -8.59
C GLU A 6 7.64 23.57 -7.75
N PRO A 7 8.80 23.16 -8.32
CA PRO A 7 9.78 22.31 -7.63
C PRO A 7 10.45 23.02 -6.45
N SER A 8 10.39 24.35 -6.44
CA SER A 8 10.90 25.19 -5.35
C SER A 8 10.00 25.23 -4.13
N ALA A 9 8.83 24.57 -4.13
CA ALA A 9 7.75 24.82 -3.17
C ALA A 9 8.06 24.44 -1.71
N TYR A 10 9.03 23.55 -1.44
CA TYR A 10 9.20 22.98 -0.09
C TYR A 10 10.65 22.93 0.40
N ASN A 11 10.83 23.38 1.63
CA ASN A 11 12.12 23.47 2.30
C ASN A 11 12.52 22.10 2.85
N ILE A 12 13.19 21.27 2.04
CA ILE A 12 13.86 20.04 2.48
C ILE A 12 14.73 20.30 3.71
N ALA A 13 15.37 21.48 3.80
CA ALA A 13 16.16 21.86 4.97
C ALA A 13 15.30 22.14 6.22
N GLY A 14 14.00 22.37 6.07
CA GLY A 14 13.02 22.48 7.14
C GLY A 14 12.76 21.14 7.82
N ILE A 15 12.47 20.10 7.03
CA ILE A 15 12.25 18.71 7.48
C ILE A 15 13.56 18.12 8.02
N ALA A 16 14.69 18.36 7.34
CA ALA A 16 16.01 17.91 7.80
C ALA A 16 16.42 18.56 9.15
N ARG A 17 16.02 19.82 9.39
CA ARG A 17 16.26 20.52 10.65
C ARG A 17 15.35 20.03 11.78
N ASP A 18 14.09 19.70 11.50
CA ASP A 18 13.15 19.28 12.53
C ASP A 18 13.48 17.84 13.03
N ALA A 19 13.96 16.97 12.13
CA ALA A 19 14.59 15.69 12.47
C ALA A 19 15.86 15.85 13.35
N PHE A 20 16.57 16.98 13.20
CA PHE A 20 17.71 17.32 14.05
C PHE A 20 17.29 17.79 15.45
N THR A 21 16.17 18.50 15.59
CA THR A 21 15.65 18.95 16.91
C THR A 21 15.12 17.81 17.79
N VAL A 22 14.55 16.75 17.21
CA VAL A 22 14.21 15.51 17.95
C VAL A 22 15.48 14.87 18.56
N ARG A 23 16.62 15.10 17.92
CA ARG A 23 17.95 14.56 18.29
C ARG A 23 18.65 15.33 19.41
N SER A 24 18.33 16.61 19.62
CA SER A 24 18.92 17.41 20.72
C SER A 24 18.42 17.05 22.13
N GLY A 25 17.48 16.09 22.25
CA GLY A 25 16.92 15.65 23.53
C GLY A 25 17.49 14.33 24.11
N GLY A 26 18.35 13.60 23.39
CA GLY A 26 18.86 12.29 23.83
C GLY A 26 20.21 11.91 23.22
N GLY A 27 21.08 11.28 24.01
CA GLY A 27 22.49 11.04 23.71
C GLY A 27 22.81 10.14 22.50
N TYR A 28 24.08 10.22 22.09
CA TYR A 28 24.69 9.72 20.85
C TYR A 28 24.59 8.20 20.58
N SER A 29 24.06 7.83 19.42
CA SER A 29 24.34 6.56 18.70
C SER A 29 24.52 6.79 17.19
N ALA A 30 25.71 7.26 16.79
CA ALA A 30 25.98 7.86 15.47
C ALA A 30 25.82 7.00 14.18
N PRO A 31 25.96 5.65 14.17
CA PRO A 31 25.86 4.89 12.90
C PRO A 31 24.43 4.55 12.46
N LEU A 32 23.59 4.03 13.36
CA LEU A 32 22.19 3.62 13.08
C LEU A 32 21.32 4.83 12.70
N ASP A 33 21.54 5.96 13.35
CA ASP A 33 20.77 7.19 13.13
C ASP A 33 21.04 7.85 11.76
N ALA A 34 22.21 7.61 11.15
CA ALA A 34 22.55 8.16 9.85
C ALA A 34 21.79 7.45 8.72
N GLU A 35 21.41 6.19 8.93
CA GLU A 35 20.54 5.44 8.02
C GLU A 35 19.08 5.86 8.18
N VAL A 36 18.60 6.03 9.42
CA VAL A 36 17.25 6.57 9.67
C VAL A 36 17.10 7.98 9.07
N TRP A 37 18.10 8.85 9.28
CA TRP A 37 18.12 10.19 8.67
C TRP A 37 18.13 10.12 7.13
N ARG A 38 18.98 9.28 6.53
CA ARG A 38 19.00 9.09 5.08
C ARG A 38 17.67 8.54 4.57
N ALA A 39 17.07 7.58 5.26
CA ALA A 39 15.79 6.99 4.92
C ALA A 39 14.65 8.01 5.01
N THR A 40 14.59 8.84 6.05
CA THR A 40 13.57 9.91 6.18
C THR A 40 13.75 10.99 5.12
N VAL A 41 14.99 11.41 4.85
CA VAL A 41 15.27 12.40 3.79
C VAL A 41 14.97 11.83 2.40
N ASP A 42 15.33 10.57 2.14
CA ASP A 42 15.02 9.89 0.87
C ASP A 42 13.52 9.66 0.69
N LYS A 43 12.80 9.26 1.75
CA LYS A 43 11.33 9.15 1.78
C LYS A 43 10.64 10.47 1.44
N HIS A 44 11.26 11.60 1.76
CA HIS A 44 10.72 12.94 1.53
C HIS A 44 11.46 13.74 0.44
N ARG A 45 12.27 13.07 -0.40
CA ARG A 45 12.93 13.73 -1.55
C ARG A 45 11.93 14.32 -2.54
N ARG A 46 10.71 13.78 -2.58
CA ARG A 46 9.58 14.39 -3.27
C ARG A 46 8.80 15.25 -2.27
N PRO A 47 8.71 16.55 -2.49
CA PRO A 47 8.01 17.40 -1.55
C PRO A 47 6.49 17.21 -1.67
N PHE A 48 5.80 17.11 -0.53
CA PHE A 48 4.35 16.91 -0.48
C PHE A 48 3.58 18.19 -0.77
N GLY A 49 2.66 18.11 -1.73
CA GLY A 49 1.65 19.09 -2.10
C GLY A 49 0.32 18.94 -1.36
N LEU A 50 -0.50 19.99 -1.38
CA LEU A 50 -1.94 19.81 -1.17
C LEU A 50 -2.49 19.00 -2.36
N GLY A 51 -3.35 18.02 -2.09
CA GLY A 51 -3.91 17.11 -3.07
C GLY A 51 -3.02 15.92 -3.42
N ASP A 52 -1.77 15.87 -2.94
CA ASP A 52 -0.91 14.70 -3.13
C ASP A 52 -1.50 13.50 -2.39
N LEU A 53 -1.56 12.37 -3.08
CA LEU A 53 -1.97 11.11 -2.50
C LEU A 53 -0.86 10.52 -1.63
N VAL A 54 -1.22 10.19 -0.39
CA VAL A 54 -0.34 9.60 0.61
C VAL A 54 -0.96 8.37 1.24
N ARG A 55 -0.10 7.50 1.74
CA ARG A 55 -0.41 6.40 2.66
C ARG A 55 -0.17 6.85 4.10
N VAL A 56 -1.09 6.51 4.97
CA VAL A 56 -0.95 6.57 6.44
C VAL A 56 -1.17 5.19 7.03
N GLU A 57 -0.40 4.86 8.05
CA GLU A 57 -0.53 3.60 8.80
C GLU A 57 -1.42 3.85 10.02
N VAL A 58 -2.43 3.00 10.19
CA VAL A 58 -3.39 3.11 11.30
C VAL A 58 -3.39 1.80 12.08
N THR A 59 -2.83 1.85 13.29
CA THR A 59 -2.90 0.71 14.20
C THR A 59 -4.29 0.62 14.83
N THR A 60 -4.96 -0.50 14.58
CA THR A 60 -6.30 -0.78 15.08
C THR A 60 -6.27 -1.25 16.54
N LYS A 61 -7.44 -1.32 17.19
CA LYS A 61 -7.58 -1.78 18.59
C LYS A 61 -7.06 -3.21 18.83
N THR A 62 -6.99 -4.05 17.80
CA THR A 62 -6.49 -5.42 17.88
C THR A 62 -4.98 -5.53 17.62
N GLY A 63 -4.26 -4.40 17.51
CA GLY A 63 -2.82 -4.37 17.25
C GLY A 63 -2.42 -4.53 15.78
N HIS A 64 -3.37 -4.75 14.88
CA HIS A 64 -3.12 -4.85 13.43
C HIS A 64 -2.97 -3.46 12.81
N THR A 65 -2.02 -3.28 11.89
CA THR A 65 -1.74 -2.00 11.22
C THR A 65 -2.36 -2.00 9.82
N GLU A 66 -3.40 -1.19 9.63
CA GLU A 66 -4.07 -0.99 8.35
C GLU A 66 -3.35 0.10 7.53
N LEU A 67 -3.25 -0.11 6.21
CA LEU A 67 -2.76 0.90 5.27
C LEU A 67 -3.91 1.71 4.70
N HIS A 68 -3.94 3.00 5.00
CA HIS A 68 -4.99 3.92 4.52
C HIS A 68 -4.41 4.88 3.50
N TYR A 69 -5.13 5.10 2.40
CA TYR A 69 -4.75 6.07 1.39
C TYR A 69 -5.67 7.29 1.44
N GLY A 70 -5.13 8.45 1.08
CA GLY A 70 -5.91 9.68 1.05
C GLY A 70 -5.08 10.87 0.59
N LYS A 71 -5.74 12.00 0.38
CA LYS A 71 -5.09 13.22 -0.11
C LYS A 71 -4.78 14.17 1.03
N ILE A 72 -3.60 14.78 1.01
CA ILE A 72 -3.30 15.87 1.95
C ILE A 72 -4.21 17.05 1.64
N SER A 73 -5.09 17.42 2.57
CA SER A 73 -5.98 18.58 2.40
C SER A 73 -5.58 19.78 3.25
N GLN A 74 -4.79 19.59 4.31
CA GLN A 74 -4.27 20.68 5.12
C GLN A 74 -2.86 20.41 5.62
N PHE A 75 -2.04 21.46 5.63
CA PHE A 75 -0.81 21.50 6.40
C PHE A 75 -1.03 22.31 7.69
N ARG A 76 -0.45 21.84 8.79
CA ARG A 76 -0.57 22.47 10.10
C ARG A 76 0.78 22.86 10.67
N LYS A 77 0.77 23.97 11.41
CA LYS A 77 1.88 24.49 12.21
C LYS A 77 2.01 23.67 13.49
N ALA A 78 3.16 23.76 14.17
CA ALA A 78 3.38 23.11 15.46
C ALA A 78 2.36 23.55 16.54
N ASN A 79 1.81 24.77 16.45
CA ASN A 79 0.77 25.26 17.35
C ASN A 79 -0.66 24.80 16.97
N GLY A 80 -0.80 23.87 16.04
CA GLY A 80 -2.08 23.34 15.56
C GLY A 80 -2.81 24.22 14.53
N GLY A 81 -2.32 25.44 14.27
CA GLY A 81 -2.91 26.34 13.29
C GLY A 81 -2.73 25.86 11.85
N ILE A 82 -3.73 26.11 11.00
CA ILE A 82 -3.71 25.74 9.58
C ILE A 82 -2.87 26.74 8.77
N TYR A 83 -2.13 26.26 7.77
CA TYR A 83 -1.51 27.12 6.77
C TYR A 83 -2.56 27.55 5.73
N CYS A 84 -2.87 28.86 5.67
CA CYS A 84 -3.78 29.43 4.66
C CYS A 84 -3.07 29.80 3.33
N GLY A 85 -1.80 29.45 3.19
CA GLY A 85 -0.96 29.76 2.04
C GLY A 85 0.18 28.77 1.96
N ARG A 86 1.29 29.16 1.31
CA ARG A 86 2.41 28.24 1.10
C ARG A 86 2.98 27.72 2.43
N PRO A 87 2.98 26.39 2.67
CA PRO A 87 3.55 25.82 3.88
C PRO A 87 5.07 25.94 3.85
N VAL A 88 5.67 26.58 4.86
CA VAL A 88 7.13 26.76 4.92
C VAL A 88 7.79 25.72 5.84
N LYS A 89 7.11 25.33 6.92
CA LYS A 89 7.54 24.35 7.93
C LYS A 89 6.33 23.59 8.50
N PRO A 90 5.63 22.81 7.68
CA PRO A 90 4.53 21.98 8.15
C PRO A 90 5.02 20.99 9.21
N HIS A 91 4.35 20.95 10.35
CA HIS A 91 4.60 19.99 11.42
C HIS A 91 3.73 18.73 11.24
N SER A 92 2.45 18.94 10.96
CA SER A 92 1.47 17.87 10.77
C SER A 92 0.61 18.12 9.54
N VAL A 93 -0.07 17.07 9.10
CA VAL A 93 -0.98 17.09 7.95
C VAL A 93 -2.31 16.48 8.30
N TYR A 94 -3.36 17.05 7.72
CA TYR A 94 -4.67 16.43 7.68
C TYR A 94 -4.84 15.77 6.31
N VAL A 95 -5.11 14.47 6.34
CA VAL A 95 -5.28 13.63 5.15
C VAL A 95 -6.76 13.26 5.04
N GLU A 96 -7.41 13.64 3.94
CA GLU A 96 -8.75 13.18 3.61
C GLU A 96 -8.66 11.76 3.06
N LEU A 97 -9.14 10.79 3.83
CA LEU A 97 -9.12 9.37 3.47
C LEU A 97 -10.30 9.06 2.55
N ASP A 98 -10.09 8.44 1.38
CA ASP A 98 -11.17 8.29 0.39
C ASP A 98 -12.31 7.34 0.83
N HIS A 99 -12.08 6.49 1.85
CA HIS A 99 -13.05 5.47 2.31
C HIS A 99 -13.70 5.77 3.67
N HIS A 100 -13.31 6.83 4.38
CA HIS A 100 -13.93 7.19 5.66
C HIS A 100 -15.01 8.26 5.45
N THR A 101 -16.28 7.86 5.62
CA THR A 101 -17.42 8.77 5.50
C THR A 101 -17.48 9.86 6.56
N ASN A 102 -16.66 9.79 7.64
CA ASN A 102 -16.80 10.68 8.79
C ASN A 102 -15.47 11.22 9.40
N GLY A 103 -14.34 11.18 8.69
CA GLY A 103 -13.16 11.91 9.18
C GLY A 103 -11.85 11.62 8.44
N GLY A 104 -11.13 12.67 8.09
CA GLY A 104 -9.72 12.58 7.71
C GLY A 104 -8.79 12.32 8.91
N TRP A 105 -7.54 12.00 8.59
CA TRP A 105 -6.50 11.59 9.53
C TRP A 105 -5.52 12.73 9.81
N LEU A 106 -5.34 13.10 11.08
CA LEU A 106 -4.34 14.09 11.49
C LEU A 106 -3.12 13.36 12.04
N CYS A 107 -1.97 13.51 11.38
CA CYS A 107 -0.72 12.85 11.75
C CYS A 107 0.49 13.77 11.53
N ALA A 108 1.65 13.39 12.07
CA ALA A 108 2.89 14.11 11.79
C ALA A 108 3.26 13.95 10.32
N LEU A 109 3.89 14.97 9.71
CA LEU A 109 4.28 14.87 8.29
C LEU A 109 5.30 13.73 8.04
N THR A 110 6.04 13.32 9.06
CA THR A 110 6.98 12.18 8.98
C THR A 110 6.28 10.83 8.89
N GLU A 111 5.02 10.76 9.32
CA GLU A 111 4.21 9.52 9.34
C GLU A 111 3.49 9.28 8.00
N VAL A 112 3.41 10.27 7.11
CA VAL A 112 2.90 10.06 5.75
C VAL A 112 3.96 9.50 4.83
N THR A 113 3.54 8.64 3.91
CA THR A 113 4.37 8.09 2.83
C THR A 113 3.74 8.43 1.48
N PRO A 114 4.48 8.86 0.45
CA PRO A 114 3.91 9.01 -0.88
C PRO A 114 3.28 7.69 -1.34
N ALA A 115 2.00 7.71 -1.74
CA ALA A 115 1.32 6.46 -2.11
C ALA A 115 1.98 5.77 -3.32
N ILE A 116 2.60 6.54 -4.22
CA ILE A 116 3.35 6.01 -5.37
C ILE A 116 4.46 5.03 -4.96
N ASP A 117 5.02 5.16 -3.75
CA ASP A 117 6.09 4.29 -3.27
C ASP A 117 5.59 2.86 -3.01
N ASP A 118 4.29 2.68 -2.82
CA ASP A 118 3.64 1.38 -2.66
C ASP A 118 3.40 0.65 -3.99
N PHE A 119 3.74 1.30 -5.13
CA PHE A 119 3.54 0.74 -6.46
C PHE A 119 4.85 0.56 -7.21
N GLU A 120 4.93 -0.53 -7.96
CA GLU A 120 5.87 -0.69 -9.06
C GLU A 120 5.18 -0.25 -10.36
N ILE A 121 5.84 0.64 -11.10
CA ILE A 121 5.29 1.22 -12.33
C ILE A 121 6.04 0.65 -13.53
N ILE A 122 5.35 -0.21 -14.27
CA ILE A 122 5.90 -0.88 -15.45
C ILE A 122 5.41 -0.16 -16.71
N ARG A 123 6.36 0.18 -17.58
CA ARG A 123 6.10 0.86 -18.87
C ARG A 123 6.53 0.05 -20.08
N ASP A 124 7.19 -1.09 -19.86
CA ASP A 124 7.59 -1.96 -20.95
C ASP A 124 6.37 -2.61 -21.61
N TRP A 125 6.28 -2.50 -22.93
CA TRP A 125 5.12 -2.96 -23.69
C TRP A 125 4.91 -4.47 -23.57
N SER A 126 5.99 -5.26 -23.63
CA SER A 126 5.89 -6.72 -23.56
C SER A 126 5.38 -7.17 -22.19
N THR A 127 5.88 -6.54 -21.11
CA THR A 127 5.44 -6.85 -19.74
C THR A 127 4.01 -6.38 -19.46
N ILE A 128 3.62 -5.18 -19.92
CA ILE A 128 2.23 -4.70 -19.77
C ILE A 128 1.24 -5.66 -20.43
N HIS A 129 1.64 -6.31 -21.52
CA HIS A 129 0.75 -7.13 -22.34
C HIS A 129 1.06 -8.62 -22.28
N GLU A 130 1.81 -9.05 -21.27
CA GLU A 130 2.03 -10.47 -21.02
C GLU A 130 0.69 -11.21 -20.80
N GLY A 131 0.54 -12.40 -21.38
CA GLY A 131 -0.68 -13.22 -21.28
C GLY A 131 -1.90 -12.70 -22.08
N CYS A 132 -1.73 -11.67 -22.90
CA CYS A 132 -2.78 -11.10 -23.74
C CYS A 132 -3.01 -11.94 -25.00
N LEU A 133 -4.12 -12.66 -25.06
CA LEU A 133 -4.50 -13.47 -26.23
C LEU A 133 -5.31 -12.64 -27.27
N SER A 134 -4.70 -12.38 -28.43
CA SER A 134 -5.27 -11.90 -29.71
C SER A 134 -5.58 -10.39 -29.91
N SER A 135 -5.80 -9.98 -31.17
CA SER A 135 -5.74 -8.60 -31.68
C SER A 135 -6.84 -7.64 -31.21
N ASP A 136 -8.00 -8.14 -30.76
CA ASP A 136 -9.23 -7.33 -30.70
C ASP A 136 -9.67 -6.94 -29.28
N SER A 137 -9.08 -7.52 -28.22
CA SER A 137 -9.57 -7.31 -26.84
C SER A 137 -8.53 -7.17 -25.73
N THR A 138 -7.23 -7.35 -25.97
CA THR A 138 -6.30 -7.59 -24.84
C THR A 138 -5.27 -6.51 -24.52
N HIS A 139 -5.21 -5.42 -25.29
CA HIS A 139 -4.30 -4.29 -25.00
C HIS A 139 -4.98 -3.08 -24.37
N LYS A 140 -6.22 -3.22 -23.90
CA LYS A 140 -7.03 -2.08 -23.42
C LYS A 140 -6.69 -1.70 -21.98
N CYS A 141 -6.90 -0.42 -21.67
CA CYS A 141 -6.97 0.05 -20.30
C CYS A 141 -8.15 -0.62 -19.58
N LEU A 142 -7.90 -1.19 -18.41
CA LEU A 142 -8.92 -1.90 -17.62
C LEU A 142 -9.84 -0.97 -16.81
N ARG A 143 -9.62 0.34 -16.91
CA ARG A 143 -10.45 1.38 -16.26
C ARG A 143 -11.25 2.22 -17.22
N CYS A 144 -10.79 2.32 -18.46
CA CYS A 144 -11.58 2.86 -19.54
C CYS A 144 -12.84 1.98 -19.66
N GLY A 145 -14.03 2.57 -19.56
CA GLY A 145 -15.29 1.85 -19.68
C GLY A 145 -15.34 1.02 -20.97
N ALA A 146 -16.24 0.04 -21.02
CA ALA A 146 -16.29 -0.99 -22.08
C ALA A 146 -16.30 -0.44 -23.52
N HIS A 147 -16.73 0.81 -23.72
CA HIS A 147 -16.83 1.47 -25.03
C HIS A 147 -15.58 2.29 -25.43
N THR A 148 -14.59 2.43 -24.55
CA THR A 148 -13.38 3.22 -24.79
C THR A 148 -12.19 2.30 -25.11
N TYR A 149 -11.77 2.27 -26.37
CA TYR A 149 -10.65 1.47 -26.88
C TYR A 149 -9.27 2.07 -26.57
N LYS A 150 -9.08 2.72 -25.41
CA LYS A 150 -7.77 3.28 -25.07
C LYS A 150 -6.80 2.16 -24.73
N GLY A 151 -5.67 2.12 -25.43
CA GLY A 151 -4.61 1.16 -25.14
C GLY A 151 -3.98 1.42 -23.77
N ALA A 152 -3.71 0.35 -23.02
CA ALA A 152 -2.88 0.44 -21.83
C ALA A 152 -1.44 0.82 -22.23
N ARG A 153 -0.84 1.69 -21.44
CA ARG A 153 0.54 2.19 -21.60
C ARG A 153 1.35 2.06 -20.32
N VAL A 154 0.69 1.74 -19.22
CA VAL A 154 1.28 1.58 -17.90
C VAL A 154 0.63 0.38 -17.23
N MET A 155 1.42 -0.41 -16.52
CA MET A 155 0.93 -1.36 -15.55
C MET A 155 1.38 -0.92 -14.16
N ALA A 156 0.42 -0.73 -13.26
CA ALA A 156 0.69 -0.48 -11.85
C ALA A 156 0.55 -1.81 -11.10
N VAL A 157 1.59 -2.16 -10.34
CA VAL A 157 1.61 -3.33 -9.47
C VAL A 157 1.68 -2.84 -8.04
N HIS A 158 0.69 -3.14 -7.22
CA HIS A 158 0.72 -2.81 -5.80
C HIS A 158 1.67 -3.78 -5.09
N LYS A 159 2.76 -3.27 -4.50
CA LYS A 159 3.86 -4.08 -3.98
C LYS A 159 3.45 -5.04 -2.86
N VAL A 160 2.51 -4.62 -2.01
CA VAL A 160 2.05 -5.44 -0.87
C VAL A 160 1.19 -6.61 -1.35
N SER A 161 0.20 -6.35 -2.20
CA SER A 161 -0.77 -7.40 -2.61
C SER A 161 -0.40 -8.12 -3.91
N GLY A 162 0.59 -7.63 -4.64
CA GLY A 162 0.91 -8.10 -5.99
C GLY A 162 -0.16 -7.81 -7.03
N GLN A 163 -1.24 -7.12 -6.68
CA GLN A 163 -2.33 -6.81 -7.61
C GLN A 163 -1.82 -5.95 -8.75
N ARG A 164 -2.18 -6.36 -9.98
CA ARG A 164 -1.73 -5.71 -11.21
C ARG A 164 -2.92 -5.10 -11.92
N ILE A 165 -2.78 -3.86 -12.37
CA ILE A 165 -3.76 -3.24 -13.26
C ILE A 165 -3.08 -2.53 -14.42
N ARG A 166 -3.71 -2.60 -15.59
CA ARG A 166 -3.21 -2.02 -16.83
C ARG A 166 -4.05 -0.80 -17.19
N LEU A 167 -3.38 0.33 -17.37
CA LEU A 167 -3.99 1.65 -17.47
C LEU A 167 -3.48 2.40 -18.71
N CYS A 168 -4.34 3.20 -19.33
CA CYS A 168 -3.91 4.21 -20.29
C CYS A 168 -3.26 5.38 -19.53
N ALA A 169 -2.59 6.28 -20.25
CA ALA A 169 -1.91 7.42 -19.64
C ALA A 169 -2.85 8.34 -18.83
N GLU A 170 -4.13 8.43 -19.20
CA GLU A 170 -5.10 9.28 -18.52
C GLU A 170 -5.66 8.65 -17.23
N CYS A 171 -5.88 7.34 -17.26
CA CYS A 171 -6.36 6.60 -16.08
C CYS A 171 -5.22 6.32 -15.08
N PHE A 172 -3.96 6.46 -15.48
CA PHE A 172 -2.82 6.40 -14.57
C PHE A 172 -2.68 7.73 -13.82
N ASN A 173 -3.45 7.88 -12.75
CA ASN A 173 -3.47 9.05 -11.89
C ASN A 173 -3.53 8.63 -10.42
N ASP A 174 -3.33 9.60 -9.52
CA ASP A 174 -3.29 9.37 -8.09
C ASP A 174 -4.59 8.73 -7.58
N ASP A 175 -5.76 9.16 -8.06
CA ASP A 175 -7.05 8.59 -7.64
C ASP A 175 -7.15 7.09 -7.90
N GLU A 176 -6.67 6.63 -9.06
CA GLU A 176 -6.66 5.21 -9.39
C GLU A 176 -5.67 4.41 -8.54
N LEU A 177 -4.51 4.98 -8.21
CA LEU A 177 -3.56 4.37 -7.29
C LEU A 177 -4.15 4.25 -5.88
N GLY A 178 -4.81 5.30 -5.38
CA GLY A 178 -5.53 5.29 -4.10
C GLY A 178 -6.59 4.20 -4.08
N ARG A 179 -7.39 4.09 -5.14
CA ARG A 179 -8.43 3.05 -5.29
C ARG A 179 -7.86 1.62 -5.24
N LEU A 180 -6.69 1.37 -5.84
CA LEU A 180 -6.01 0.06 -5.77
C LEU A 180 -5.51 -0.23 -4.36
N GLY A 181 -4.84 0.73 -3.73
CA GLY A 181 -4.37 0.60 -2.36
C GLY A 181 -5.51 0.35 -1.38
N HIS A 182 -6.64 1.07 -1.52
CA HIS A 182 -7.84 0.85 -0.72
C HIS A 182 -8.48 -0.50 -0.92
N GLN A 183 -8.47 -1.04 -2.14
CA GLN A 183 -9.06 -2.35 -2.40
C GLN A 183 -8.39 -3.42 -1.53
N VAL A 184 -7.08 -3.30 -1.29
CA VAL A 184 -6.32 -4.20 -0.40
C VAL A 184 -6.77 -4.06 1.05
N MET A 185 -6.93 -2.84 1.55
CA MET A 185 -7.45 -2.58 2.89
C MET A 185 -8.88 -3.14 3.07
N PHE A 186 -9.72 -3.12 2.03
CA PHE A 186 -11.03 -3.78 2.10
C PHE A 186 -10.93 -5.30 2.25
N TYR A 187 -10.00 -5.94 1.53
CA TYR A 187 -9.75 -7.38 1.73
C TYR A 187 -9.23 -7.68 3.14
N GLU A 188 -8.32 -6.85 3.66
CA GLU A 188 -7.80 -6.96 5.02
C GLU A 188 -8.91 -6.84 6.07
N ARG A 189 -9.79 -5.83 5.94
CA ARG A 189 -10.94 -5.66 6.85
C ARG A 189 -11.93 -6.81 6.78
N ASN A 190 -12.21 -7.32 5.58
CA ASN A 190 -13.12 -8.45 5.40
C ASN A 190 -12.51 -9.78 5.86
N GLY A 191 -11.17 -9.90 5.83
CA GLY A 191 -10.43 -11.08 6.30
C GLY A 191 -10.03 -11.02 7.78
N ARG A 192 -10.38 -9.97 8.52
CA ARG A 192 -9.89 -9.71 9.88
C ARG A 192 -10.11 -10.87 10.85
N GLN A 193 -11.25 -11.54 10.77
CA GLN A 193 -11.53 -12.72 11.60
C GLN A 193 -10.53 -13.85 11.28
N THR A 194 -10.42 -14.21 10.01
CA THR A 194 -9.48 -15.23 9.51
C THR A 194 -8.03 -14.91 9.87
N ILE A 195 -7.61 -13.65 9.74
CA ILE A 195 -6.28 -13.17 10.14
C ILE A 195 -6.06 -13.40 11.64
N THR A 196 -7.06 -13.08 12.46
CA THR A 196 -6.98 -13.22 13.93
C THR A 196 -6.91 -14.71 14.32
N GLU A 197 -7.77 -15.54 13.74
CA GLU A 197 -7.81 -16.99 13.99
C GLU A 197 -6.47 -17.66 13.65
N LEU A 198 -5.88 -17.32 12.48
CA LEU A 198 -4.57 -17.84 12.08
C LEU A 198 -3.40 -17.25 12.88
N ALA A 199 -3.54 -16.03 13.41
CA ALA A 199 -2.52 -15.45 14.28
C ALA A 199 -2.51 -16.13 15.66
N GLU A 200 -3.68 -16.46 16.20
CA GLU A 200 -3.84 -17.15 17.48
C GLU A 200 -3.53 -18.65 17.36
N ASN A 201 -3.95 -19.29 16.27
CA ASN A 201 -3.80 -20.72 16.02
C ASN A 201 -3.26 -20.99 14.60
N PRO A 202 -1.96 -20.83 14.35
CA PRO A 202 -1.37 -20.98 13.02
C PRO A 202 -1.56 -22.35 12.37
N GLU A 203 -1.70 -23.42 13.17
CA GLU A 203 -1.80 -24.81 12.70
C GLU A 203 -3.12 -25.10 11.94
N LEU A 204 -4.15 -24.27 12.11
CA LEU A 204 -5.46 -24.41 11.44
C LEU A 204 -5.32 -24.52 9.91
N ILE A 205 -4.34 -23.83 9.32
CA ILE A 205 -4.10 -23.85 7.87
C ILE A 205 -3.60 -25.21 7.35
N THR A 206 -3.08 -26.07 8.23
CA THR A 206 -2.54 -27.39 7.89
C THR A 206 -3.47 -28.53 8.28
N GLU A 207 -4.67 -28.23 8.78
CA GLU A 207 -5.64 -29.25 9.15
C GLU A 207 -5.97 -30.19 7.98
N PRO A 208 -6.27 -31.47 8.28
CA PRO A 208 -6.56 -32.46 7.26
C PRO A 208 -7.62 -31.99 6.25
N THR A 209 -7.42 -32.35 4.99
CA THR A 209 -8.43 -32.19 3.95
C THR A 209 -9.65 -33.06 4.27
N CYS A 210 -10.84 -32.59 3.94
CA CYS A 210 -12.02 -33.46 4.00
C CYS A 210 -12.07 -34.35 2.74
N ASP A 211 -12.40 -35.64 2.90
CA ASP A 211 -12.63 -36.55 1.76
C ASP A 211 -14.01 -36.34 1.10
N SER A 212 -14.80 -35.37 1.56
CA SER A 212 -16.12 -35.04 1.01
C SER A 212 -16.00 -34.24 -0.28
N TYR A 213 -16.75 -34.65 -1.31
CA TYR A 213 -16.87 -33.87 -2.55
C TYR A 213 -17.71 -32.58 -2.37
N TYR A 214 -18.57 -32.51 -1.35
CA TYR A 214 -19.52 -31.42 -1.15
C TYR A 214 -19.12 -30.43 -0.07
N GLU A 215 -18.20 -30.80 0.82
CA GLU A 215 -17.84 -30.01 2.00
C GLU A 215 -16.32 -29.83 2.05
N LYS A 216 -15.90 -28.58 2.24
CA LYS A 216 -14.49 -28.23 2.48
C LYS A 216 -14.19 -28.38 3.97
N SER A 217 -13.02 -28.90 4.33
CA SER A 217 -12.58 -28.78 5.73
C SER A 217 -12.24 -27.33 6.05
N ASP A 218 -12.19 -26.98 7.34
CA ASP A 218 -11.76 -25.65 7.77
C ASP A 218 -10.34 -25.35 7.25
N GLY A 219 -9.45 -26.34 7.28
CA GLY A 219 -8.12 -26.26 6.66
C GLY A 219 -8.17 -25.94 5.16
N ASP A 220 -9.08 -26.53 4.39
CA ASP A 220 -9.24 -26.22 2.95
C ASP A 220 -9.68 -24.77 2.72
N VAL A 221 -10.57 -24.26 3.56
CA VAL A 221 -11.02 -22.86 3.50
C VAL A 221 -9.87 -21.89 3.80
N TYR A 222 -9.06 -22.17 4.84
CA TYR A 222 -7.90 -21.35 5.15
C TYR A 222 -6.84 -21.36 4.05
N ARG A 223 -6.60 -22.52 3.41
CA ARG A 223 -5.62 -22.64 2.31
C ARG A 223 -6.07 -21.92 1.05
N GLU A 224 -7.34 -22.05 0.66
CA GLU A 224 -7.90 -21.31 -0.47
C GLU A 224 -7.84 -19.80 -0.25
N TRP A 225 -8.15 -19.35 0.98
CA TRP A 225 -7.99 -17.96 1.36
C TRP A 225 -6.53 -17.52 1.30
N ALA A 226 -5.59 -18.33 1.80
CA ALA A 226 -4.16 -18.05 1.76
C ALA A 226 -3.57 -18.02 0.33
N ASP A 227 -4.13 -18.79 -0.60
CA ASP A 227 -3.76 -18.71 -2.01
C ASP A 227 -4.32 -17.46 -2.70
N ALA A 228 -5.52 -17.02 -2.32
CA ALA A 228 -6.12 -15.79 -2.84
C ALA A 228 -5.50 -14.51 -2.24
N PHE A 229 -5.11 -14.55 -0.96
CA PHE A 229 -4.65 -13.40 -0.19
C PHE A 229 -3.34 -13.70 0.58
N PRO A 230 -2.26 -14.11 -0.10
CA PRO A 230 -1.04 -14.57 0.56
C PRO A 230 -0.38 -13.51 1.46
N TRP A 231 -0.56 -12.22 1.16
CA TRP A 231 -0.01 -11.12 1.95
C TRP A 231 -0.77 -10.84 3.26
N LEU A 232 -1.94 -11.46 3.45
CA LEU A 232 -2.73 -11.33 4.68
C LEU A 232 -2.46 -12.48 5.66
N VAL A 233 -1.76 -13.53 5.23
CA VAL A 233 -1.47 -14.70 6.06
C VAL A 233 -0.40 -14.34 7.10
N PRO A 234 -0.66 -14.53 8.41
CA PRO A 234 0.34 -14.30 9.45
C PRO A 234 1.60 -15.15 9.24
N ASP A 235 2.78 -14.60 9.53
CA ASP A 235 4.09 -15.19 9.22
C ASP A 235 4.19 -16.68 9.62
N LYS A 236 3.77 -17.02 10.84
CA LYS A 236 3.84 -18.42 11.31
C LYS A 236 2.93 -19.36 10.53
N ALA A 237 1.72 -18.92 10.20
CA ALA A 237 0.80 -19.70 9.37
C ALA A 237 1.31 -19.81 7.93
N ALA A 238 1.95 -18.76 7.40
CA ALA A 238 2.56 -18.76 6.07
C ALA A 238 3.72 -19.77 5.97
N GLU A 239 4.57 -19.86 6.99
CA GLU A 239 5.64 -20.87 7.08
C GLU A 239 5.09 -22.31 7.05
N LEU A 240 4.08 -22.57 7.89
CA LEU A 240 3.44 -23.89 7.98
C LEU A 240 2.77 -24.26 6.65
N TYR A 241 2.09 -23.31 6.02
CA TYR A 241 1.44 -23.53 4.74
C TYR A 241 2.44 -23.79 3.60
N ALA A 242 3.57 -23.08 3.59
CA ALA A 242 4.65 -23.34 2.62
C ALA A 242 5.22 -24.76 2.79
N ALA A 243 5.48 -25.18 4.03
CA ALA A 243 5.95 -26.54 4.32
C ALA A 243 4.94 -27.61 3.88
N TRP A 244 3.65 -27.39 4.16
CA TRP A 244 2.56 -28.27 3.72
C TRP A 244 2.51 -28.39 2.19
N LYS A 245 2.61 -27.27 1.44
CA LYS A 245 2.60 -27.28 -0.03
C LYS A 245 3.75 -28.11 -0.61
N GLU A 246 4.94 -28.03 -0.03
CA GLU A 246 6.10 -28.83 -0.46
C GLU A 246 5.91 -30.33 -0.16
N GLN A 247 5.37 -30.69 1.01
CA GLN A 247 5.07 -32.08 1.36
C GLN A 247 4.02 -32.70 0.41
N THR A 248 2.95 -31.96 0.12
CA THR A 248 1.89 -32.42 -0.80
C THR A 248 2.39 -32.54 -2.23
N ARG A 249 3.26 -31.64 -2.69
CA ARG A 249 3.91 -31.79 -4.01
C ARG A 249 4.79 -33.03 -4.07
N ALA A 250 5.54 -33.31 -3.01
CA ALA A 250 6.40 -34.49 -2.93
C ALA A 250 5.58 -35.80 -2.90
N SER A 251 4.43 -35.83 -2.24
CA SER A 251 3.56 -37.00 -2.18
C SER A 251 2.81 -37.28 -3.48
N VAL A 252 2.46 -36.25 -4.26
CA VAL A 252 1.82 -36.40 -5.59
C VAL A 252 2.83 -36.82 -6.67
N ALA A 253 4.12 -36.52 -6.49
CA ALA A 253 5.18 -36.90 -7.41
C ALA A 253 5.77 -38.30 -7.18
N ALA A 254 5.44 -38.95 -6.05
CA ALA A 254 5.89 -40.28 -5.65
C ALA A 254 4.88 -41.37 -6.04
#